data_AF-A0A3M8FUF8-F1
#
_entry.id   AF-A0A3M8FUF8-F1
#
_cell.length_a   1.000
_cell.length_b   1.000
_cell.length_c   1.000
_cell.angle_alpha   90.00
_cell.angle_beta   90.00
_cell.angle_gamma   90.00
#
_symmetry.space_group_name_H-M   'P 1'
#
loop_
_entity.id
_entity.type
_entity.pdbx_description
1 polymer ?
#
loop_
_entity_poly.entity_id
_entity_poly.type
_entity_poly.pdbx_seq_one_letter_code
_entity_poly.pdbx_strand_id
1 'polypeptide(L)'
;MLLPLAAVSCSTPDTVDSAGLLDDLTDPEIALSTRLRLSETVTGFVDTGEINRDEAVEKMKAIAWMRHSPQLLRIEAIDQLLEPEGLLTDVQGIAFVNGLMPTETDPVVRHRVSELSVIRGWEEVTNALIRSLAKADNSIPDPARPEYMALLELHPDLSIEEIVFDTFKDQGDGGVTRLRRDSWNLLSRLDASGEVRVDLLAGLLDTPPSEGDQTLSALRKGLLEFRTIPLTGEELEWLTDLYTETQSGSQDWWAQTASVIANLDSAQQRGLRLRHLEALRWASRNRSDWLTTSKEELDSELTQRLAGREHRRRSTDVIMFRSENLDAWREQLAWADYITALVVDDAVGSQRVRSALFKQAETDRRDDTTEYGGIVRISIRDNEPDTYVAADYPPKPVMRESDTSFVASPEMFREGTRALAHYHFHAQKHNNGRYAGPSFGDMKYAATYGRACLVFTFFDESTMGVDMYQPDGVVIDLGMIKKPEESN
;
A
#
# COMPACT_ATOMS: atom_id res chain seq x y z
N MET A 1 -52.79 60.92 -5.95
CA MET A 1 -51.80 60.43 -4.97
C MET A 1 -50.83 59.54 -5.74
N LEU A 2 -49.65 60.07 -6.06
CA LEU A 2 -48.59 59.41 -6.82
C LEU A 2 -47.71 58.61 -5.84
N LEU A 3 -47.49 57.33 -6.14
CA LEU A 3 -46.48 56.48 -5.50
C LEU A 3 -45.12 56.73 -6.20
N PRO A 4 -44.01 56.88 -5.46
CA PRO A 4 -42.71 57.10 -6.08
C PRO A 4 -42.08 55.79 -6.53
N LEU A 5 -41.55 55.80 -7.76
CA LEU A 5 -40.59 54.82 -8.28
C LEU A 5 -39.35 54.80 -7.38
N ALA A 6 -39.01 53.63 -6.83
CA ALA A 6 -37.69 53.39 -6.25
C ALA A 6 -36.67 53.24 -7.38
N ALA A 7 -35.76 54.21 -7.50
CA ALA A 7 -34.61 54.13 -8.37
C ALA A 7 -33.61 53.11 -7.81
N VAL A 8 -33.35 52.04 -8.57
CA VAL A 8 -32.22 51.15 -8.34
C VAL A 8 -30.96 51.93 -8.73
N SER A 9 -30.19 52.32 -7.72
CA SER A 9 -28.87 52.93 -7.89
C SER A 9 -27.88 51.85 -8.33
N CYS A 10 -27.55 51.79 -9.62
CA CYS A 10 -26.36 51.11 -10.10
C CYS A 10 -25.14 51.96 -9.69
N SER A 11 -24.58 51.70 -8.51
CA SER A 11 -23.25 52.19 -8.15
C SER A 11 -22.22 51.46 -9.03
N THR A 12 -21.66 52.16 -10.00
CA THR A 12 -20.39 51.79 -10.64
C THR A 12 -19.32 51.66 -9.55
N PRO A 13 -18.49 50.59 -9.55
CA PRO A 13 -17.53 50.39 -8.48
C PRO A 13 -16.47 51.49 -8.49
N ASP A 14 -16.07 51.91 -7.30
CA ASP A 14 -14.84 52.65 -7.04
C ASP A 14 -13.66 51.99 -7.77
N THR A 15 -12.79 52.82 -8.34
CA THR A 15 -11.51 52.40 -8.92
C THR A 15 -10.76 51.52 -7.92
N VAL A 16 -10.47 50.28 -8.31
CA VAL A 16 -9.60 49.38 -7.55
C VAL A 16 -8.22 50.04 -7.50
N ASP A 17 -7.80 50.47 -6.31
CA ASP A 17 -6.46 51.00 -6.06
C ASP A 17 -5.49 49.82 -6.00
N SER A 18 -4.35 49.92 -6.69
CA SER A 18 -3.29 48.90 -6.65
C SER A 18 -2.60 48.86 -5.29
N ALA A 19 -2.72 49.92 -4.48
CA ALA A 19 -2.24 49.94 -3.11
C ALA A 19 -3.03 48.99 -2.19
N GLY A 20 -2.39 47.93 -1.71
CA GLY A 20 -2.98 46.97 -0.76
C GLY A 20 -3.75 45.81 -1.39
N LEU A 21 -3.87 45.78 -2.73
CA LEU A 21 -4.63 44.75 -3.46
C LEU A 21 -4.22 43.33 -3.07
N LEU A 22 -2.91 43.04 -3.00
CA LEU A 22 -2.42 41.70 -2.69
C LEU A 22 -2.70 41.26 -1.24
N ASP A 23 -2.85 42.21 -0.31
CA ASP A 23 -3.21 41.89 1.07
C ASP A 23 -4.70 41.61 1.19
N ASP A 24 -5.52 42.39 0.47
CA ASP A 24 -6.98 42.24 0.40
C ASP A 24 -7.39 40.86 -0.15
N LEU A 25 -6.61 40.26 -1.07
CA LEU A 25 -6.86 38.91 -1.58
C LEU A 25 -6.91 37.84 -0.47
N THR A 26 -6.12 38.04 0.58
CA THR A 26 -6.00 37.09 1.69
C THR A 26 -6.83 37.49 2.91
N ASP A 27 -7.43 38.68 2.93
CA ASP A 27 -8.20 39.16 4.06
C ASP A 27 -9.56 38.42 4.15
N PRO A 28 -9.80 37.63 5.22
CA PRO A 28 -11.08 36.96 5.41
C PRO A 28 -12.26 37.91 5.65
N GLU A 29 -12.02 39.14 6.11
CA GLU A 29 -13.06 40.15 6.36
C GLU A 29 -13.61 40.74 5.05
N ILE A 30 -12.88 40.62 3.94
CA ILE A 30 -13.34 41.06 2.62
C ILE A 30 -14.22 39.97 2.00
N ALA A 31 -15.37 40.39 1.44
CA ALA A 31 -16.30 39.49 0.78
C ALA A 31 -15.62 38.69 -0.35
N LEU A 32 -15.91 37.39 -0.45
CA LEU A 32 -15.30 36.49 -1.45
C LEU A 32 -15.48 37.01 -2.89
N SER A 33 -16.65 37.54 -3.23
CA SER A 33 -16.91 38.13 -4.56
C SER A 33 -15.99 39.30 -4.88
N THR A 34 -15.63 40.10 -3.87
CA THR A 34 -14.69 41.20 -4.03
C THR A 34 -13.28 40.66 -4.25
N ARG A 35 -12.85 39.68 -3.44
CA ARG A 35 -11.53 39.03 -3.59
C ARG A 35 -11.36 38.35 -4.95
N LEU A 36 -12.38 37.66 -5.45
CA LEU A 36 -12.36 37.06 -6.79
C LEU A 36 -12.15 38.13 -7.87
N ARG A 37 -12.95 39.19 -7.85
CA ARG A 37 -12.79 40.31 -8.79
C ARG A 37 -11.43 40.99 -8.69
N LEU A 38 -10.86 41.13 -7.48
CA LEU A 38 -9.50 41.64 -7.31
C LEU A 38 -8.47 40.69 -7.94
N SER A 39 -8.63 39.38 -7.74
CA SER A 39 -7.74 38.35 -8.28
C SER A 39 -7.69 38.37 -9.80
N GLU A 40 -8.85 38.51 -10.46
CA GLU A 40 -8.99 38.62 -11.93
C GLU A 40 -8.17 39.80 -12.52
N THR A 41 -7.90 40.84 -11.73
CA THR A 41 -7.20 42.05 -12.20
C THR A 41 -5.67 42.01 -12.01
N VAL A 42 -5.14 41.01 -11.29
CA VAL A 42 -3.74 41.01 -10.86
C VAL A 42 -2.76 40.98 -12.03
N THR A 43 -2.98 40.14 -13.03
CA THR A 43 -2.11 40.08 -14.21
C THR A 43 -2.08 41.42 -14.95
N GLY A 44 -3.22 42.09 -15.09
CA GLY A 44 -3.28 43.43 -15.70
C GLY A 44 -2.47 44.48 -14.94
N PHE A 45 -2.55 44.50 -13.60
CA PHE A 45 -1.73 45.41 -12.78
C PHE A 45 -0.24 45.08 -12.84
N VAL A 46 0.13 43.80 -12.92
CA VAL A 46 1.53 43.39 -13.15
C VAL A 46 2.03 43.88 -14.52
N ASP A 47 1.22 43.76 -15.57
CA ASP A 47 1.60 44.17 -16.94
C ASP A 47 1.80 45.69 -17.06
N THR A 48 1.02 46.48 -16.31
CA THR A 48 1.18 47.94 -16.23
C THR A 48 2.35 48.38 -15.32
N GLY A 49 2.94 47.44 -14.57
CA GLY A 49 4.01 47.72 -13.60
C GLY A 49 3.54 48.34 -12.28
N GLU A 50 2.23 48.34 -12.03
CA GLU A 50 1.64 48.84 -10.77
C GLU A 50 1.87 47.87 -9.59
N ILE A 51 1.95 46.57 -9.87
CA ILE A 51 2.28 45.53 -8.90
C ILE A 51 3.56 44.81 -9.33
N ASN A 52 4.43 44.50 -8.37
CA ASN A 52 5.62 43.71 -8.63
C ASN A 52 5.25 42.26 -8.99
N ARG A 53 5.76 41.75 -10.12
CA ARG A 53 5.45 40.39 -10.60
C ARG A 53 5.82 39.30 -9.59
N ASP A 54 6.99 39.37 -8.97
CA ASP A 54 7.45 38.35 -8.02
C ASP A 54 6.56 38.32 -6.78
N GLU A 55 6.14 39.50 -6.29
CA GLU A 55 5.21 39.61 -5.17
C GLU A 55 3.84 39.03 -5.50
N ALA A 56 3.30 39.35 -6.69
CA ALA A 56 2.04 38.79 -7.17
C ALA A 56 2.11 37.26 -7.30
N VAL A 57 3.20 36.73 -7.88
CA VAL A 57 3.44 35.29 -8.00
C VAL A 57 3.43 34.61 -6.62
N GLU A 58 4.19 35.13 -5.65
CA GLU A 58 4.26 34.50 -4.34
C GLU A 58 2.93 34.58 -3.58
N LYS A 59 2.19 35.69 -3.72
CA LYS A 59 0.84 35.81 -3.13
C LYS A 59 -0.13 34.82 -3.76
N MET A 60 -0.17 34.71 -5.08
CA MET A 60 -1.06 33.76 -5.78
C MET A 60 -0.70 32.31 -5.46
N LYS A 61 0.59 31.97 -5.39
CA LYS A 61 1.01 30.65 -4.92
C LYS A 61 0.49 30.40 -3.50
N ALA A 62 0.68 31.34 -2.58
CA ALA A 62 0.22 31.19 -1.20
C ALA A 62 -1.29 30.91 -1.14
N ILE A 63 -2.11 31.63 -1.91
CA ILE A 63 -3.55 31.39 -2.01
C ILE A 63 -3.85 29.99 -2.55
N ALA A 64 -3.21 29.61 -3.66
CA ALA A 64 -3.40 28.30 -4.27
C ALA A 64 -3.03 27.14 -3.32
N TRP A 65 -1.99 27.29 -2.50
CA TRP A 65 -1.54 26.28 -1.53
C TRP A 65 -2.35 26.24 -0.22
N MET A 66 -3.04 27.32 0.13
CA MET A 66 -3.82 27.41 1.37
C MET A 66 -5.13 26.61 1.26
N ARG A 67 -5.14 25.38 1.80
CA ARG A 67 -6.31 24.47 1.76
C ARG A 67 -7.59 25.01 2.43
N HIS A 68 -7.46 25.97 3.34
CA HIS A 68 -8.61 26.60 4.01
C HIS A 68 -9.13 27.83 3.24
N SER A 69 -8.40 28.27 2.19
CA SER A 69 -8.90 29.31 1.29
C SER A 69 -10.14 28.81 0.55
N PRO A 70 -11.12 29.67 0.26
CA PRO A 70 -12.29 29.31 -0.52
C PRO A 70 -11.89 28.69 -1.87
N GLN A 71 -12.49 27.55 -2.23
CA GLN A 71 -12.16 26.78 -3.43
C GLN A 71 -12.10 27.65 -4.70
N LEU A 72 -13.10 28.49 -4.93
CA LEU A 72 -13.15 29.37 -6.11
C LEU A 72 -11.96 30.35 -6.17
N LEU A 73 -11.51 30.86 -5.02
CA LEU A 73 -10.37 31.78 -4.98
C LEU A 73 -9.06 31.04 -5.25
N ARG A 74 -8.94 29.77 -4.84
CA ARG A 74 -7.80 28.92 -5.17
C ARG A 74 -7.74 28.64 -6.68
N ILE A 75 -8.89 28.36 -7.30
CA ILE A 75 -9.00 28.16 -8.75
C ILE A 75 -8.57 29.42 -9.50
N GLU A 76 -9.09 30.58 -9.12
CA GLU A 76 -8.71 31.84 -9.75
C GLU A 76 -7.22 32.13 -9.60
N ALA A 77 -6.63 31.91 -8.42
CA ALA A 77 -5.19 32.06 -8.22
C ALA A 77 -4.37 31.09 -9.10
N ILE A 78 -4.86 29.88 -9.32
CA ILE A 78 -4.23 28.89 -10.22
C ILE A 78 -4.31 29.35 -11.67
N ASP A 79 -5.44 29.91 -12.09
CA ASP A 79 -5.65 30.42 -13.45
C ASP A 79 -4.70 31.59 -13.72
N GLN A 80 -4.64 32.57 -12.80
CA GLN A 80 -3.69 33.67 -12.87
C GLN A 80 -2.22 33.19 -12.91
N LEU A 81 -1.91 32.03 -12.32
CA LEU A 81 -0.55 31.47 -12.36
C LEU A 81 -0.24 30.70 -13.65
N LEU A 82 -1.16 29.85 -14.12
CA LEU A 82 -0.85 28.76 -15.06
C LEU A 82 -1.47 28.90 -16.45
N GLU A 83 -2.48 29.76 -16.64
CA GLU A 83 -3.01 30.03 -17.99
C GLU A 83 -1.90 30.47 -18.95
N PRO A 84 -2.07 30.34 -20.29
CA PRO A 84 -1.02 30.65 -21.27
C PRO A 84 -0.38 32.04 -21.07
N GLU A 85 -1.18 33.04 -20.73
CA GLU A 85 -0.78 34.42 -20.41
C GLU A 85 -0.54 34.67 -18.91
N GLY A 86 -0.54 33.62 -18.09
CA GLY A 86 -0.40 33.68 -16.64
C GLY A 86 0.96 34.18 -16.14
N LEU A 87 1.05 34.27 -14.82
CA LEU A 87 2.20 34.85 -14.14
C LEU A 87 3.45 33.95 -14.16
N LEU A 88 3.29 32.63 -14.23
CA LEU A 88 4.41 31.68 -14.28
C LEU A 88 4.87 31.39 -15.71
N THR A 89 6.19 31.26 -15.88
CA THR A 89 6.75 30.63 -17.09
C THR A 89 6.48 29.13 -17.09
N ASP A 90 6.63 28.44 -18.23
CA ASP A 90 6.43 26.98 -18.29
C ASP A 90 7.29 26.22 -17.27
N VAL A 91 8.57 26.58 -17.14
CA VAL A 91 9.48 25.96 -16.15
C VAL A 91 8.97 26.14 -14.72
N GLN A 92 8.48 27.34 -14.38
CA GLN A 92 7.94 27.62 -13.06
C GLN A 92 6.58 26.94 -12.84
N GLY A 93 5.73 26.89 -13.87
CA GLY A 93 4.44 26.22 -13.86
C GLY A 93 4.57 24.72 -13.64
N ILE A 94 5.44 24.06 -14.40
CA ILE A 94 5.79 22.64 -14.22
C ILE A 94 6.28 22.38 -12.79
N ALA A 95 7.20 23.20 -12.28
CA ALA A 95 7.69 23.06 -10.90
C ALA A 95 6.57 23.24 -9.86
N PHE A 96 5.67 24.20 -10.08
CA PHE A 96 4.51 24.45 -9.22
C PHE A 96 3.54 23.26 -9.21
N VAL A 97 3.14 22.76 -10.39
CA VAL A 97 2.26 21.59 -10.53
C VAL A 97 2.89 20.36 -9.87
N ASN A 98 4.19 20.14 -10.09
CA ASN A 98 4.92 19.02 -9.51
C ASN A 98 4.95 19.04 -7.97
N GLY A 99 4.93 20.24 -7.37
CA GLY A 99 4.75 20.39 -5.92
C GLY A 99 3.31 20.15 -5.48
N LEU A 100 2.35 20.82 -6.13
CA LEU A 100 0.96 20.91 -5.68
C LEU A 100 0.22 19.58 -5.82
N MET A 101 0.21 19.01 -7.03
CA MET A 101 -0.65 17.88 -7.41
C MET A 101 -0.50 16.66 -6.50
N PRO A 102 0.71 16.20 -6.12
CA PRO A 102 0.87 15.02 -5.27
C PRO A 102 0.34 15.22 -3.85
N THR A 103 -0.07 16.43 -3.46
CA THR A 103 -0.60 16.73 -2.13
C THR A 103 -2.01 17.30 -2.15
N GLU A 104 -2.57 17.61 -3.32
CA GLU A 104 -3.89 18.20 -3.45
C GLU A 104 -5.01 17.17 -3.17
N THR A 105 -5.97 17.57 -2.34
CA THR A 105 -7.11 16.72 -1.96
C THR A 105 -8.42 17.19 -2.58
N ASP A 106 -8.52 18.46 -2.95
CA ASP A 106 -9.71 19.05 -3.55
C ASP A 106 -9.87 18.61 -5.02
N PRO A 107 -10.95 17.87 -5.37
CA PRO A 107 -11.13 17.35 -6.72
C PRO A 107 -11.31 18.44 -7.79
N VAL A 108 -11.85 19.61 -7.44
CA VAL A 108 -12.05 20.72 -8.39
C VAL A 108 -10.71 21.37 -8.72
N VAL A 109 -9.85 21.55 -7.71
CA VAL A 109 -8.49 22.04 -7.90
C VAL A 109 -7.66 21.07 -8.74
N ARG A 110 -7.73 19.76 -8.45
CA ARG A 110 -7.06 18.75 -9.26
C ARG A 110 -7.52 18.78 -10.72
N HIS A 111 -8.83 18.88 -10.95
CA HIS A 111 -9.38 18.97 -12.29
C HIS A 111 -8.81 20.16 -13.07
N ARG A 112 -8.83 21.35 -12.47
CA ARG A 112 -8.33 22.55 -13.16
C ARG A 112 -6.84 22.50 -13.44
N VAL A 113 -6.02 22.03 -12.49
CA VAL A 113 -4.58 21.90 -12.71
C VAL A 113 -4.27 20.86 -13.78
N SER A 114 -5.00 19.73 -13.81
CA SER A 114 -4.90 18.72 -14.86
C SER A 114 -5.26 19.29 -16.24
N GLU A 115 -6.37 20.02 -16.35
CA GLU A 115 -6.80 20.68 -17.59
C GLU A 115 -5.74 21.67 -18.10
N LEU A 116 -5.24 22.56 -17.24
CA LEU A 116 -4.22 23.54 -17.61
C LEU A 116 -2.91 22.87 -18.03
N SER A 117 -2.54 21.75 -17.40
CA SER A 117 -1.36 20.98 -17.79
C SER A 117 -1.48 20.44 -19.22
N VAL A 118 -2.67 19.98 -19.62
CA VAL A 118 -2.96 19.51 -20.98
C VAL A 118 -2.96 20.67 -21.97
N ILE A 119 -3.64 21.78 -21.66
CA ILE A 119 -3.68 22.98 -22.52
C ILE A 119 -2.26 23.47 -22.83
N ARG A 120 -1.37 23.38 -21.83
CA ARG A 120 0.03 23.76 -21.93
C ARG A 120 0.93 22.70 -22.56
N GLY A 121 0.46 21.46 -22.72
CA GLY A 121 1.24 20.33 -23.24
C GLY A 121 2.43 19.95 -22.35
N TRP A 122 2.32 20.10 -21.03
CA TRP A 122 3.41 19.83 -20.09
C TRP A 122 3.53 18.34 -19.76
N GLU A 123 4.14 17.55 -20.62
CA GLU A 123 4.42 16.13 -20.36
C GLU A 123 5.28 15.93 -19.09
N GLU A 124 6.10 16.90 -18.70
CA GLU A 124 6.98 16.85 -17.53
C GLU A 124 6.23 16.79 -16.18
N VAL A 125 4.91 17.00 -16.15
CA VAL A 125 4.10 16.85 -14.92
C VAL A 125 3.55 15.44 -14.73
N THR A 126 3.84 14.52 -15.64
CA THR A 126 3.39 13.10 -15.62
C THR A 126 3.62 12.44 -14.26
N ASN A 127 4.81 12.61 -13.69
CA ASN A 127 5.18 12.07 -12.38
C ASN A 127 4.24 12.56 -11.27
N ALA A 128 3.83 13.82 -11.30
CA ALA A 128 2.95 14.39 -10.29
C ALA A 128 1.50 13.94 -10.45
N LEU A 129 1.02 13.83 -11.70
CA LEU A 129 -0.29 13.26 -12.01
C LEU A 129 -0.39 11.80 -11.54
N ILE A 130 0.62 10.99 -11.84
CA ILE A 130 0.68 9.59 -11.38
C ILE A 130 0.67 9.50 -9.86
N ARG A 131 1.45 10.32 -9.14
CA ARG A 131 1.44 10.32 -7.67
C ARG A 131 0.11 10.76 -7.08
N SER A 132 -0.61 11.64 -7.75
CA SER A 132 -1.97 12.03 -7.35
C SER A 132 -2.95 10.88 -7.59
N LEU A 133 -2.90 10.26 -8.79
CA LEU A 133 -3.77 9.16 -9.21
C LEU A 133 -3.52 7.88 -8.38
N ALA A 134 -2.28 7.59 -8.00
CA ALA A 134 -1.91 6.41 -7.21
C ALA A 134 -2.62 6.35 -5.85
N LYS A 135 -2.96 7.51 -5.26
CA LYS A 135 -3.80 7.56 -4.06
C LYS A 135 -5.21 7.12 -4.40
N ALA A 136 -5.62 5.95 -3.93
CA ALA A 136 -6.97 5.44 -4.18
C ALA A 136 -8.03 6.40 -3.64
N ASP A 137 -9.04 6.67 -4.46
CA ASP A 137 -10.27 7.35 -4.05
C ASP A 137 -11.43 6.36 -4.17
N ASN A 138 -11.94 5.88 -3.03
CA ASN A 138 -13.01 4.88 -3.03
C ASN A 138 -14.35 5.44 -3.52
N SER A 139 -14.47 6.77 -3.72
CA SER A 139 -15.68 7.42 -4.20
C SER A 139 -15.70 7.65 -5.71
N ILE A 140 -14.52 7.67 -6.35
CA ILE A 140 -14.38 7.96 -7.79
C ILE A 140 -13.44 6.90 -8.41
N PRO A 141 -13.94 6.06 -9.34
CA PRO A 141 -13.10 5.13 -10.10
C PRO A 141 -11.99 5.85 -10.87
N ASP A 142 -10.82 5.22 -11.00
CA ASP A 142 -9.64 5.85 -11.64
C ASP A 142 -9.93 6.45 -13.04
N PRO A 143 -10.65 5.78 -13.96
CA PRO A 143 -10.93 6.35 -15.29
C PRO A 143 -11.79 7.63 -15.28
N ALA A 144 -12.50 7.91 -14.19
CA ALA A 144 -13.31 9.11 -14.04
C ALA A 144 -12.53 10.28 -13.41
N ARG A 145 -11.27 10.06 -13.03
CA ARG A 145 -10.44 11.07 -12.39
C ARG A 145 -9.76 11.97 -13.41
N PRO A 146 -9.62 13.28 -13.13
CA PRO A 146 -9.02 14.21 -14.08
C PRO A 146 -7.55 13.90 -14.38
N GLU A 147 -6.81 13.34 -13.41
CA GLU A 147 -5.41 12.97 -13.63
C GLU A 147 -5.28 11.84 -14.66
N TYR A 148 -6.22 10.90 -14.68
CA TYR A 148 -6.25 9.81 -15.65
C TYR A 148 -6.45 10.34 -17.08
N MET A 149 -7.44 11.23 -17.26
CA MET A 149 -7.72 11.84 -18.56
C MET A 149 -6.55 12.70 -19.04
N ALA A 150 -5.98 13.51 -18.17
CA ALA A 150 -4.83 14.34 -18.50
C ALA A 150 -3.60 13.52 -18.92
N LEU A 151 -3.35 12.37 -18.29
CA LEU A 151 -2.27 11.47 -18.69
C LEU A 151 -2.48 10.94 -20.12
N LEU A 152 -3.69 10.51 -20.47
CA LEU A 152 -3.98 10.04 -21.83
C LEU A 152 -3.93 11.17 -22.88
N GLU A 153 -4.31 12.38 -22.51
CA GLU A 153 -4.26 13.53 -23.43
C GLU A 153 -2.82 14.05 -23.64
N LEU A 154 -1.97 14.00 -22.61
CA LEU A 154 -0.55 14.33 -22.72
C LEU A 154 0.25 13.25 -23.47
N HIS A 155 -0.20 11.99 -23.44
CA HIS A 155 0.48 10.85 -24.06
C HIS A 155 -0.48 10.07 -24.98
N PRO A 156 -0.92 10.66 -26.11
CA PRO A 156 -2.03 10.14 -26.91
C PRO A 156 -1.76 8.77 -27.58
N ASP A 157 -0.50 8.38 -27.70
CA ASP A 157 -0.09 7.14 -28.36
C ASP A 157 0.15 5.98 -27.38
N LEU A 158 -0.05 6.19 -26.07
CA LEU A 158 0.21 5.21 -25.02
C LEU A 158 -1.08 4.87 -24.24
N SER A 159 -1.19 3.62 -23.81
CA SER A 159 -2.16 3.23 -22.79
C SER A 159 -1.78 3.78 -21.42
N ILE A 160 -2.75 3.86 -20.49
CA ILE A 160 -2.46 4.34 -19.14
C ILE A 160 -1.45 3.42 -18.43
N GLU A 161 -1.51 2.12 -18.67
CA GLU A 161 -0.60 1.14 -18.11
C GLU A 161 0.83 1.35 -18.62
N GLU A 162 1.00 1.64 -19.91
CA GLU A 162 2.30 1.97 -20.51
C GLU A 162 2.87 3.27 -19.93
N ILE A 163 2.07 4.34 -19.79
CA ILE A 163 2.52 5.62 -19.19
C ILE A 163 3.01 5.41 -17.75
N VAL A 164 2.26 4.64 -16.96
CA VAL A 164 2.61 4.36 -15.56
C VAL A 164 3.84 3.47 -15.47
N PHE A 165 3.97 2.48 -16.34
CA PHE A 165 5.12 1.58 -16.39
C PHE A 165 6.40 2.29 -16.88
N ASP A 166 6.27 3.21 -17.82
CA ASP A 166 7.38 4.04 -18.29
C ASP A 166 7.87 4.97 -17.17
N THR A 167 6.95 5.57 -16.43
CA THR A 167 7.32 6.33 -15.24
C THR A 167 8.01 5.45 -14.18
N PHE A 168 7.57 4.21 -14.03
CA PHE A 168 8.15 3.24 -13.10
C PHE A 168 9.59 2.84 -13.47
N LYS A 169 9.86 2.59 -14.77
CA LYS A 169 11.16 2.14 -15.28
C LYS A 169 12.22 3.26 -15.25
N ASP A 170 11.81 4.51 -15.44
CA ASP A 170 12.72 5.65 -15.63
C ASP A 170 13.24 6.28 -14.31
N GLN A 171 13.03 5.63 -13.16
CA GLN A 171 13.44 6.16 -11.85
C GLN A 171 14.94 6.02 -11.52
N GLY A 172 15.74 5.46 -12.43
CA GLY A 172 17.20 5.33 -12.29
C GLY A 172 17.65 4.25 -11.31
N ASP A 173 18.96 4.28 -11.00
CA ASP A 173 19.65 3.26 -10.20
C ASP A 173 19.34 3.39 -8.70
N GLY A 174 19.08 2.26 -8.04
CA GLY A 174 18.82 2.19 -6.59
C GLY A 174 17.63 1.31 -6.20
N GLY A 175 17.29 1.36 -4.92
CA GLY A 175 16.13 0.65 -4.35
C GLY A 175 14.79 1.28 -4.75
N VAL A 176 13.70 0.84 -4.09
CA VAL A 176 12.35 1.29 -4.42
C VAL A 176 12.12 2.74 -3.96
N THR A 177 12.14 3.70 -4.89
CA THR A 177 11.77 5.09 -4.62
C THR A 177 10.27 5.23 -4.36
N ARG A 178 9.85 6.35 -3.75
CA ARG A 178 8.42 6.63 -3.53
C ARG A 178 7.62 6.65 -4.84
N LEU A 179 8.15 7.30 -5.88
CA LEU A 179 7.46 7.34 -7.18
C LEU A 179 7.37 5.94 -7.79
N ARG A 180 8.43 5.13 -7.72
CA ARG A 180 8.42 3.73 -8.18
C ARG A 180 7.35 2.91 -7.43
N ARG A 181 7.22 3.10 -6.12
CA ARG A 181 6.17 2.48 -5.29
C ARG A 181 4.76 2.92 -5.69
N ASP A 182 4.55 4.24 -5.84
CA ASP A 182 3.27 4.84 -6.20
C ASP A 182 2.82 4.35 -7.61
N SER A 183 3.74 4.34 -8.59
CA SER A 183 3.49 3.82 -9.94
C SER A 183 3.14 2.33 -9.92
N TRP A 184 3.89 1.51 -9.17
CA TRP A 184 3.61 0.07 -9.09
C TRP A 184 2.25 -0.21 -8.45
N ASN A 185 1.91 0.50 -7.37
CA ASN A 185 0.59 0.38 -6.72
C ASN A 185 -0.55 0.80 -7.65
N LEU A 186 -0.37 1.87 -8.42
CA LEU A 186 -1.35 2.30 -9.43
C LEU A 186 -1.50 1.22 -10.51
N LEU A 187 -0.38 0.73 -11.05
CA LEU A 187 -0.39 -0.30 -12.09
C LEU A 187 -1.07 -1.58 -11.61
N SER A 188 -0.85 -2.02 -10.38
CA SER A 188 -1.55 -3.17 -9.79
C SER A 188 -3.07 -2.98 -9.67
N ARG A 189 -3.54 -1.73 -9.55
CA ARG A 189 -4.96 -1.42 -9.46
C ARG A 189 -5.61 -1.34 -10.85
N LEU A 190 -4.88 -0.82 -11.83
CA LEU A 190 -5.29 -0.80 -13.25
C LEU A 190 -5.30 -2.23 -13.84
N ASP A 191 -4.31 -3.04 -13.46
CA ASP A 191 -4.11 -4.43 -13.89
C ASP A 191 -4.25 -5.41 -12.71
N ALA A 192 -5.51 -5.65 -12.34
CA ALA A 192 -5.86 -6.55 -11.24
C ALA A 192 -5.49 -8.03 -11.53
N SER A 193 -5.49 -8.46 -12.81
CA SER A 193 -5.09 -9.83 -13.18
C SER A 193 -3.58 -10.02 -13.10
N GLY A 194 -2.81 -8.96 -13.35
CA GLY A 194 -1.35 -9.01 -13.46
C GLY A 194 -0.85 -9.35 -14.86
N GLU A 195 -1.76 -9.60 -15.82
CA GLU A 195 -1.40 -10.04 -17.17
C GLU A 195 -0.67 -8.91 -17.92
N VAL A 196 -1.17 -7.68 -17.83
CA VAL A 196 -0.53 -6.52 -18.48
C VAL A 196 0.85 -6.27 -17.89
N ARG A 197 1.01 -6.38 -16.58
CA ARG A 197 2.32 -6.28 -15.91
C ARG A 197 3.28 -7.37 -16.36
N VAL A 198 2.82 -8.61 -16.51
CA VAL A 198 3.65 -9.69 -17.04
C VAL A 198 4.11 -9.39 -18.46
N ASP A 199 3.21 -8.91 -19.32
CA ASP A 199 3.53 -8.57 -20.71
C ASP A 199 4.51 -7.37 -20.81
N LEU A 200 4.29 -6.31 -20.02
CA LEU A 200 5.19 -5.16 -19.94
C LEU A 200 6.59 -5.57 -19.43
N LEU A 201 6.64 -6.44 -18.42
CA LEU A 201 7.90 -7.00 -17.92
C LEU A 201 8.54 -7.98 -18.91
N ALA A 202 7.76 -8.68 -19.73
CA ALA A 202 8.30 -9.56 -20.76
C ALA A 202 9.14 -8.78 -21.78
N GLY A 203 8.75 -7.55 -22.10
CA GLY A 203 9.57 -6.62 -22.91
C GLY A 203 10.95 -6.32 -22.30
N LEU A 204 11.08 -6.37 -20.97
CA LEU A 204 12.36 -6.24 -20.25
C LEU A 204 13.17 -7.55 -20.22
N LEU A 205 12.62 -8.68 -20.65
CA LEU A 205 13.38 -9.92 -20.76
C LEU A 205 14.37 -9.87 -21.93
N ASP A 206 14.04 -9.12 -22.98
CA ASP A 206 14.86 -8.97 -24.18
C ASP A 206 15.93 -7.89 -24.03
N THR A 207 15.67 -6.85 -23.23
CA THR A 207 16.63 -5.77 -22.95
C THR A 207 16.99 -5.77 -21.47
N PRO A 208 18.25 -6.09 -21.09
CA PRO A 208 18.64 -6.06 -19.69
C PRO A 208 18.45 -4.65 -19.10
N PRO A 209 18.01 -4.54 -17.82
CA PRO A 209 17.91 -3.25 -17.15
C PRO A 209 19.26 -2.55 -17.09
N SER A 210 19.26 -1.23 -16.89
CA SER A 210 20.49 -0.46 -16.70
C SER A 210 21.35 -1.08 -15.59
N GLU A 211 22.66 -1.00 -15.77
CA GLU A 211 23.62 -1.48 -14.78
C GLU A 211 23.46 -0.69 -13.48
N GLY A 212 22.74 -1.26 -12.49
CA GLY A 212 22.43 -0.59 -11.23
C GLY A 212 20.97 -0.61 -10.80
N ASP A 213 20.02 -0.90 -11.70
CA ASP A 213 18.60 -0.97 -11.32
C ASP A 213 18.28 -2.31 -10.66
N GLN A 214 18.48 -2.34 -9.34
CA GLN A 214 18.20 -3.50 -8.49
C GLN A 214 16.72 -3.90 -8.51
N THR A 215 15.80 -2.94 -8.66
CA THR A 215 14.36 -3.22 -8.62
C THR A 215 13.91 -3.94 -9.88
N LEU A 216 14.30 -3.44 -11.07
CA LEU A 216 13.99 -4.11 -12.34
C LEU A 216 14.69 -5.47 -12.45
N SER A 217 15.93 -5.56 -11.94
CA SER A 217 16.67 -6.83 -11.90
C SER A 217 15.97 -7.87 -11.01
N ALA A 218 15.49 -7.45 -9.83
CA ALA A 218 14.72 -8.29 -8.92
C ALA A 218 13.39 -8.76 -9.54
N LEU A 219 12.64 -7.85 -10.19
CA LEU A 219 11.41 -8.19 -10.90
C LEU A 219 11.64 -9.20 -12.02
N ARG A 220 12.65 -8.95 -12.87
CA ARG A 220 13.02 -9.86 -13.95
C ARG A 220 13.38 -11.25 -13.41
N LYS A 221 14.23 -11.32 -12.38
CA LYS A 221 14.64 -12.60 -11.79
C LYS A 221 13.48 -13.29 -11.09
N GLY A 222 12.65 -12.56 -10.34
CA GLY A 222 11.46 -13.09 -9.67
C GLY A 222 10.43 -13.65 -10.65
N LEU A 223 10.18 -12.96 -11.77
CA LEU A 223 9.29 -13.45 -12.82
C LEU A 223 9.83 -14.73 -13.49
N LEU A 224 11.13 -14.79 -13.77
CA LEU A 224 11.76 -15.95 -14.41
C LEU A 224 11.86 -17.17 -13.49
N GLU A 225 12.29 -16.97 -12.24
CA GLU A 225 12.67 -18.05 -11.33
C GLU A 225 11.56 -18.40 -10.33
N PHE A 226 10.79 -17.42 -9.87
CA PHE A 226 9.69 -17.65 -8.93
C PHE A 226 8.32 -17.68 -9.60
N ARG A 227 8.19 -17.26 -10.87
CA ARG A 227 6.89 -17.19 -11.58
C ARG A 227 5.85 -16.35 -10.82
N THR A 228 6.30 -15.36 -10.07
CA THR A 228 5.44 -14.46 -9.30
C THR A 228 5.78 -13.01 -9.61
N ILE A 229 4.80 -12.14 -9.45
CA ILE A 229 4.96 -10.68 -9.51
C ILE A 229 4.46 -10.08 -8.19
N PRO A 230 5.15 -9.08 -7.63
CA PRO A 230 4.65 -8.31 -6.49
C PRO A 230 3.30 -7.67 -6.77
N LEU A 231 2.34 -7.79 -5.86
CA LEU A 231 1.04 -7.11 -6.03
C LEU A 231 1.04 -5.68 -5.49
N THR A 232 1.88 -5.36 -4.52
CA THR A 232 1.98 -4.02 -3.95
C THR A 232 3.40 -3.49 -4.05
N GLY A 233 3.55 -2.19 -3.83
CA GLY A 233 4.84 -1.55 -3.73
C GLY A 233 5.66 -2.01 -2.52
N GLU A 234 5.02 -2.52 -1.46
CA GLU A 234 5.72 -3.15 -0.33
C GLU A 234 6.21 -4.56 -0.68
N GLU A 235 5.44 -5.32 -1.46
CA GLU A 235 5.90 -6.59 -2.03
C GLU A 235 7.06 -6.38 -3.02
N LEU A 236 7.08 -5.25 -3.73
CA LEU A 236 8.16 -4.88 -4.63
C LEU A 236 9.46 -4.62 -3.84
N GLU A 237 9.37 -3.88 -2.75
CA GLU A 237 10.49 -3.68 -1.82
C GLU A 237 10.95 -5.02 -1.24
N TRP A 238 10.02 -5.88 -0.83
CA TRP A 238 10.34 -7.22 -0.36
C TRP A 238 11.09 -8.07 -1.40
N LEU A 239 10.62 -8.13 -2.64
CA LEU A 239 11.32 -8.88 -3.70
C LEU A 239 12.70 -8.29 -3.97
N THR A 240 12.83 -6.97 -3.93
CA THR A 240 14.11 -6.28 -4.08
C THR A 240 15.07 -6.65 -2.95
N ASP A 241 14.61 -6.64 -1.69
CA ASP A 241 15.42 -7.02 -0.53
C ASP A 241 15.86 -8.48 -0.55
N LEU A 242 15.03 -9.38 -1.08
CA LEU A 242 15.39 -10.78 -1.33
C LEU A 242 16.49 -10.90 -2.40
N TYR A 243 16.42 -10.07 -3.43
CA TYR A 243 17.37 -10.06 -4.55
C TYR A 243 18.72 -9.45 -4.17
N THR A 244 18.74 -8.36 -3.41
CA THR A 244 19.97 -7.64 -3.03
C THR A 244 20.74 -8.29 -1.88
N GLU A 245 20.33 -9.50 -1.45
CA GLU A 245 21.02 -10.34 -0.47
C GLU A 245 21.28 -9.63 0.86
N THR A 246 20.30 -8.89 1.35
CA THR A 246 20.40 -8.16 2.63
C THR A 246 20.66 -9.07 3.84
N GLN A 247 20.44 -10.37 3.69
CA GLN A 247 20.65 -11.39 4.72
C GLN A 247 21.63 -12.50 4.29
N SER A 248 22.37 -13.05 5.25
CA SER A 248 23.21 -14.24 5.02
C SER A 248 22.38 -15.43 4.53
N GLY A 249 22.93 -16.19 3.57
CA GLY A 249 22.29 -17.35 2.96
C GLY A 249 21.14 -17.01 1.99
N SER A 250 21.01 -15.75 1.54
CA SER A 250 19.96 -15.35 0.59
C SER A 250 20.12 -16.02 -0.77
N GLN A 251 21.34 -16.18 -1.28
CA GLN A 251 21.59 -16.89 -2.55
C GLN A 251 21.16 -18.35 -2.50
N ASP A 252 21.56 -19.07 -1.45
CA ASP A 252 21.20 -20.48 -1.27
C ASP A 252 19.70 -20.65 -1.12
N TRP A 253 19.07 -19.77 -0.34
CA TRP A 253 17.61 -19.73 -0.20
C TRP A 253 16.92 -19.51 -1.54
N TRP A 254 17.40 -18.53 -2.32
CA TRP A 254 16.84 -18.19 -3.63
C TRP A 254 16.98 -19.36 -4.59
N ALA A 255 18.18 -19.95 -4.70
CA ALA A 255 18.45 -21.08 -5.59
C ALA A 255 17.62 -22.32 -5.24
N GLN A 256 17.48 -22.64 -3.94
CA GLN A 256 16.62 -23.73 -3.49
C GLN A 256 15.17 -23.48 -3.87
N THR A 257 14.65 -22.29 -3.59
CA THR A 257 13.25 -21.93 -3.87
C THR A 257 12.95 -21.92 -5.36
N ALA A 258 13.84 -21.33 -6.17
CA ALA A 258 13.75 -21.34 -7.63
C ALA A 258 13.74 -22.77 -8.20
N SER A 259 14.59 -23.66 -7.65
CA SER A 259 14.62 -25.06 -8.06
C SER A 259 13.30 -25.79 -7.74
N VAL A 260 12.65 -25.49 -6.61
CA VAL A 260 11.33 -26.05 -6.30
C VAL A 260 10.30 -25.59 -7.33
N ILE A 261 10.24 -24.28 -7.58
CA ILE A 261 9.24 -23.68 -8.47
C ILE A 261 9.41 -24.14 -9.92
N ALA A 262 10.64 -24.31 -10.39
CA ALA A 262 10.93 -24.81 -11.72
C ALA A 262 10.37 -26.22 -11.99
N ASN A 263 10.11 -27.00 -10.94
CA ASN A 263 9.55 -28.35 -11.03
C ASN A 263 8.03 -28.41 -10.85
N LEU A 264 7.37 -27.28 -10.55
CA LEU A 264 5.91 -27.24 -10.42
C LEU A 264 5.24 -27.27 -11.80
N ASP A 265 4.10 -27.95 -11.90
CA ASP A 265 3.30 -27.94 -13.12
C ASP A 265 2.46 -26.64 -13.26
N SER A 266 1.83 -26.47 -14.42
CA SER A 266 1.00 -25.28 -14.69
C SER A 266 -0.19 -25.13 -13.75
N ALA A 267 -0.75 -26.21 -13.20
CA ALA A 267 -1.88 -26.15 -12.28
C ALA A 267 -1.44 -25.68 -10.89
N GLN A 268 -0.27 -26.12 -10.44
CA GLN A 268 0.36 -25.74 -9.18
C GLN A 268 0.91 -24.31 -9.20
N GLN A 269 1.36 -23.84 -10.37
CA GLN A 269 1.85 -22.48 -10.54
C GLN A 269 0.73 -21.42 -10.50
N ARG A 270 -0.53 -21.81 -10.76
CA ARG A 270 -1.66 -20.88 -10.73
C ARG A 270 -1.87 -20.32 -9.32
N GLY A 271 -1.87 -18.99 -9.24
CA GLY A 271 -2.09 -18.28 -7.98
C GLY A 271 -0.86 -18.19 -7.09
N LEU A 272 0.34 -18.59 -7.55
CA LEU A 272 1.57 -18.38 -6.79
C LEU A 272 1.79 -16.89 -6.48
N ARG A 273 2.25 -16.62 -5.26
CA ARG A 273 2.56 -15.30 -4.70
C ARG A 273 3.83 -15.39 -3.85
N LEU A 274 4.45 -14.24 -3.57
CA LEU A 274 5.68 -14.19 -2.76
C LEU A 274 5.51 -14.84 -1.37
N ARG A 275 4.32 -14.73 -0.75
CA ARG A 275 3.99 -15.37 0.54
C ARG A 275 4.13 -16.90 0.56
N HIS A 276 4.10 -17.56 -0.60
CA HIS A 276 4.16 -19.02 -0.68
C HIS A 276 5.60 -19.55 -0.70
N LEU A 277 6.58 -18.70 -1.05
CA LEU A 277 7.94 -19.12 -1.39
C LEU A 277 8.62 -19.91 -0.26
N GLU A 278 8.54 -19.40 0.97
CA GLU A 278 9.20 -20.06 2.11
C GLU A 278 8.53 -21.39 2.49
N ALA A 279 7.21 -21.48 2.38
CA ALA A 279 6.48 -22.71 2.64
C ALA A 279 6.81 -23.81 1.61
N LEU A 280 6.91 -23.44 0.33
CA LEU A 280 7.32 -24.37 -0.74
C LEU A 280 8.76 -24.83 -0.56
N ARG A 281 9.68 -23.91 -0.24
CA ARG A 281 11.07 -24.25 0.05
C ARG A 281 11.15 -25.24 1.22
N TRP A 282 10.43 -24.99 2.30
CA TRP A 282 10.39 -25.87 3.46
C TRP A 282 9.79 -27.25 3.12
N ALA A 283 8.67 -27.27 2.40
CA ALA A 283 7.99 -28.51 2.01
C ALA A 283 8.92 -29.39 1.17
N SER A 284 9.69 -28.82 0.24
CA SER A 284 10.64 -29.59 -0.57
C SER A 284 11.69 -30.37 0.24
N ARG A 285 12.05 -29.89 1.44
CA ARG A 285 13.06 -30.49 2.31
C ARG A 285 12.46 -31.44 3.34
N ASN A 286 11.23 -31.21 3.78
CA ASN A 286 10.65 -31.86 4.95
C ASN A 286 9.39 -32.70 4.64
N ARG A 287 8.69 -32.38 3.54
CA ARG A 287 7.42 -32.97 3.07
C ARG A 287 7.32 -32.90 1.54
N SER A 288 8.31 -33.48 0.86
CA SER A 288 8.41 -33.36 -0.61
C SER A 288 7.23 -34.01 -1.34
N ASP A 289 6.56 -34.96 -0.71
CA ASP A 289 5.31 -35.59 -1.15
C ASP A 289 4.18 -34.57 -1.36
N TRP A 290 4.09 -33.52 -0.52
CA TRP A 290 3.10 -32.46 -0.68
C TRP A 290 3.25 -31.70 -1.99
N LEU A 291 4.47 -31.58 -2.52
CA LEU A 291 4.73 -30.90 -3.78
C LEU A 291 4.21 -31.66 -5.01
N THR A 292 3.89 -32.94 -4.86
CA THR A 292 3.28 -33.77 -5.91
C THR A 292 1.80 -34.08 -5.65
N THR A 293 1.28 -33.62 -4.52
CA THR A 293 -0.09 -33.86 -4.07
C THR A 293 -1.05 -32.88 -4.74
N SER A 294 -2.24 -33.34 -5.12
CA SER A 294 -3.26 -32.48 -5.73
C SER A 294 -3.84 -31.46 -4.75
N LYS A 295 -4.49 -30.41 -5.26
CA LYS A 295 -5.16 -29.39 -4.42
C LYS A 295 -6.20 -30.03 -3.50
N GLU A 296 -6.99 -30.97 -4.03
CA GLU A 296 -8.08 -31.65 -3.33
C GLU A 296 -7.57 -32.56 -2.20
N GLU A 297 -6.43 -33.21 -2.41
CA GLU A 297 -5.78 -34.03 -1.39
C GLU A 297 -5.15 -33.17 -0.28
N LEU A 298 -4.53 -32.04 -0.63
CA LEU A 298 -4.02 -31.07 0.36
C LEU A 298 -5.15 -30.45 1.19
N ASP A 299 -6.29 -30.14 0.55
CA ASP A 299 -7.51 -29.68 1.23
C ASP A 299 -8.03 -30.74 2.21
N SER A 300 -8.04 -32.00 1.80
CA SER A 300 -8.44 -33.12 2.65
C SER A 300 -7.51 -33.31 3.84
N GLU A 301 -6.19 -33.23 3.63
CA GLU A 301 -5.17 -33.30 4.69
C GLU A 301 -5.37 -32.16 5.71
N LEU A 302 -5.50 -30.91 5.24
CA LEU A 302 -5.72 -29.75 6.12
C LEU A 302 -7.04 -29.90 6.89
N THR A 303 -8.13 -30.25 6.21
CA THR A 303 -9.44 -30.48 6.83
C THR A 303 -9.35 -31.56 7.93
N GLN A 304 -8.64 -32.66 7.66
CA GLN A 304 -8.47 -33.75 8.64
C GLN A 304 -7.69 -33.31 9.87
N ARG A 305 -6.62 -32.51 9.71
CA ARG A 305 -5.83 -31.96 10.82
C ARG A 305 -6.63 -31.02 11.71
N LEU A 306 -7.54 -30.24 11.11
CA LEU A 306 -8.36 -29.28 11.83
C LEU A 306 -9.58 -29.94 12.51
N ALA A 307 -10.16 -30.99 11.92
CA ALA A 307 -11.36 -31.64 12.44
C ALA A 307 -11.26 -32.13 13.91
N GLY A 308 -10.05 -32.44 14.39
CA GLY A 308 -9.81 -32.89 15.76
C GLY A 308 -9.60 -31.76 16.79
N ARG A 309 -9.63 -30.50 16.37
CA ARG A 309 -9.27 -29.35 17.22
C ARG A 309 -10.49 -28.68 17.82
N GLU A 310 -10.28 -28.05 18.97
CA GLU A 310 -11.28 -27.15 19.53
C GLU A 310 -11.25 -25.86 18.70
N HIS A 311 -12.43 -25.41 18.28
CA HIS A 311 -12.66 -24.16 17.55
C HIS A 311 -13.69 -23.34 18.34
N ARG A 312 -13.44 -22.04 18.52
CA ARG A 312 -14.35 -21.15 19.24
C ARG A 312 -14.65 -19.93 18.39
N ARG A 313 -15.92 -19.81 17.99
CA ARG A 313 -16.37 -18.68 17.18
C ARG A 313 -16.30 -17.38 17.95
N ARG A 314 -15.86 -16.34 17.26
CA ARG A 314 -15.99 -14.95 17.69
C ARG A 314 -17.45 -14.59 17.99
N SER A 315 -17.67 -13.77 19.01
CA SER A 315 -19.01 -13.32 19.43
C SER A 315 -19.27 -11.82 19.19
N THR A 316 -18.27 -11.02 18.80
CA THR A 316 -18.43 -9.56 18.62
C THR A 316 -17.69 -9.02 17.39
N ASP A 317 -18.40 -8.75 16.29
CA ASP A 317 -18.20 -7.64 15.33
C ASP A 317 -19.29 -7.74 14.25
N VAL A 318 -20.18 -6.75 14.23
CA VAL A 318 -21.47 -6.83 13.51
C VAL A 318 -21.37 -6.33 12.06
N ILE A 319 -20.25 -5.69 11.68
CA ILE A 319 -20.24 -4.85 10.47
C ILE A 319 -19.68 -5.58 9.24
N MET A 320 -18.81 -6.59 9.38
CA MET A 320 -18.40 -7.47 8.27
C MET A 320 -17.96 -8.84 8.80
N PHE A 321 -18.90 -9.76 9.02
CA PHE A 321 -18.58 -11.15 9.38
C PHE A 321 -17.91 -11.82 8.18
N ARG A 322 -16.59 -12.04 8.23
CA ARG A 322 -15.90 -12.97 7.32
C ARG A 322 -15.97 -14.36 7.92
N SER A 323 -16.13 -15.37 7.06
CA SER A 323 -16.09 -16.75 7.53
C SER A 323 -14.65 -17.08 7.94
N GLU A 324 -14.47 -17.69 9.10
CA GLU A 324 -13.19 -18.31 9.51
C GLU A 324 -13.14 -19.79 9.11
N ASN A 325 -14.27 -20.33 8.60
CA ASN A 325 -14.38 -21.71 8.15
C ASN A 325 -13.67 -21.90 6.80
N LEU A 326 -12.75 -22.86 6.74
CA LEU A 326 -12.05 -23.32 5.53
C LEU A 326 -13.00 -23.62 4.36
N ASP A 327 -14.17 -24.22 4.63
CA ASP A 327 -15.14 -24.58 3.58
C ASP A 327 -15.58 -23.35 2.76
N ALA A 328 -15.63 -22.17 3.38
CA ALA A 328 -16.06 -20.94 2.71
C ALA A 328 -15.02 -20.39 1.73
N TRP A 329 -13.78 -20.88 1.79
CA TRP A 329 -12.65 -20.35 1.04
C TRP A 329 -12.06 -21.32 0.02
N ARG A 330 -12.55 -22.58 -0.06
CA ARG A 330 -12.01 -23.61 -0.98
C ARG A 330 -11.89 -23.17 -2.44
N GLU A 331 -12.85 -22.38 -2.91
CA GLU A 331 -12.86 -21.86 -4.28
C GLU A 331 -11.80 -20.77 -4.50
N GLN A 332 -11.46 -20.00 -3.45
CA GLN A 332 -10.49 -18.91 -3.51
C GLN A 332 -9.06 -19.37 -3.26
N LEU A 333 -8.87 -20.41 -2.44
CA LEU A 333 -7.55 -20.94 -2.10
C LEU A 333 -6.87 -21.56 -3.33
N ALA A 334 -5.66 -21.13 -3.64
CA ALA A 334 -4.78 -21.79 -4.58
C ALA A 334 -4.10 -23.01 -3.94
N TRP A 335 -3.49 -23.86 -4.76
CA TRP A 335 -2.74 -25.03 -4.30
C TRP A 335 -1.64 -24.66 -3.28
N ALA A 336 -0.90 -23.58 -3.55
CA ALA A 336 0.18 -23.13 -2.68
C ALA A 336 -0.31 -22.52 -1.34
N ASP A 337 -1.56 -22.03 -1.28
CA ASP A 337 -2.15 -21.57 -0.02
C ASP A 337 -2.36 -22.73 0.95
N TYR A 338 -2.75 -23.91 0.45
CA TYR A 338 -2.87 -25.12 1.29
C TYR A 338 -1.53 -25.57 1.84
N ILE A 339 -0.47 -25.58 1.02
CA ILE A 339 0.88 -25.87 1.52
C ILE A 339 1.27 -24.86 2.59
N THR A 340 1.04 -23.57 2.34
CA THR A 340 1.37 -22.52 3.31
C THR A 340 0.63 -22.74 4.63
N ALA A 341 -0.67 -23.02 4.59
CA ALA A 341 -1.47 -23.32 5.78
C ALA A 341 -0.95 -24.58 6.51
N LEU A 342 -0.59 -25.65 5.80
CA LEU A 342 -0.05 -26.88 6.40
C LEU A 342 1.33 -26.66 7.05
N VAL A 343 2.22 -25.88 6.43
CA VAL A 343 3.53 -25.56 7.01
C VAL A 343 3.40 -24.65 8.22
N VAL A 344 2.49 -23.67 8.15
CA VAL A 344 2.12 -22.82 9.29
C VAL A 344 1.55 -23.66 10.43
N ASP A 345 0.67 -24.61 10.11
CA ASP A 345 0.09 -25.55 11.06
C ASP A 345 1.15 -26.40 11.79
N ASP A 346 2.11 -26.96 11.04
CA ASP A 346 3.27 -27.67 11.60
C ASP A 346 4.09 -26.74 12.51
N ALA A 347 4.30 -25.48 12.11
CA ALA A 347 5.07 -24.50 12.88
C ALA A 347 4.41 -24.18 14.23
N VAL A 348 3.11 -23.87 14.24
CA VAL A 348 2.36 -23.55 15.47
C VAL A 348 2.11 -24.77 16.35
N GLY A 349 2.15 -25.99 15.79
CA GLY A 349 2.13 -27.23 16.56
C GLY A 349 3.42 -27.49 17.34
N SER A 350 4.55 -26.96 16.88
CA SER A 350 5.86 -27.22 17.50
C SER A 350 5.95 -26.68 18.93
N GLN A 351 6.51 -27.48 19.85
CA GLN A 351 6.63 -27.10 21.27
C GLN A 351 7.46 -25.82 21.44
N ARG A 352 8.54 -25.67 20.67
CA ARG A 352 9.42 -24.49 20.72
C ARG A 352 8.68 -23.21 20.36
N VAL A 353 7.90 -23.21 19.28
CA VAL A 353 7.11 -22.04 18.86
C VAL A 353 6.03 -21.75 19.88
N ARG A 354 5.26 -22.75 20.33
CA ARG A 354 4.22 -22.53 21.36
C ARG A 354 4.80 -21.94 22.65
N SER A 355 5.89 -22.49 23.17
CA SER A 355 6.54 -21.94 24.37
C SER A 355 6.98 -20.48 24.19
N ALA A 356 7.51 -20.13 23.02
CA ALA A 356 7.90 -18.76 22.70
C ALA A 356 6.67 -17.83 22.63
N LEU A 357 5.63 -18.23 21.89
CA LEU A 357 4.41 -17.44 21.72
C LEU A 357 3.70 -17.18 23.06
N PHE A 358 3.51 -18.20 23.91
CA PHE A 358 2.89 -18.00 25.22
C PHE A 358 3.71 -17.07 26.13
N LYS A 359 5.05 -17.13 26.04
CA LYS A 359 5.93 -16.22 26.78
C LYS A 359 5.82 -14.78 26.29
N GLN A 360 5.75 -14.60 24.96
CA GLN A 360 5.61 -13.29 24.32
C GLN A 360 4.22 -12.69 24.60
N ALA A 361 3.15 -13.44 24.41
CA ALA A 361 1.77 -13.01 24.71
C ALA A 361 1.57 -12.62 26.18
N GLU A 362 2.22 -13.31 27.11
CA GLU A 362 2.16 -12.95 28.53
C GLU A 362 3.02 -11.72 28.86
N THR A 363 3.98 -11.36 28.01
CA THR A 363 4.70 -10.08 28.08
C THR A 363 3.83 -8.96 27.53
N ASP A 364 3.21 -9.18 26.37
CA ASP A 364 2.23 -8.29 25.73
C ASP A 364 1.09 -7.91 26.69
N ARG A 365 0.45 -8.90 27.32
CA ARG A 365 -0.63 -8.68 28.30
C ARG A 365 -0.26 -7.73 29.45
N ARG A 366 1.03 -7.59 29.77
CA ARG A 366 1.50 -6.69 30.85
C ARG A 366 1.79 -5.28 30.37
N ASP A 367 1.82 -5.05 29.06
CA ASP A 367 2.04 -3.76 28.41
C ASP A 367 0.70 -3.26 27.87
N ASP A 368 0.08 -2.28 28.54
CA ASP A 368 -1.22 -1.72 28.16
C ASP A 368 -1.11 -0.56 27.16
N THR A 369 0.02 -0.47 26.43
CA THR A 369 0.30 0.63 25.51
C THR A 369 0.36 0.22 24.04
N THR A 370 0.47 -1.07 23.74
CA THR A 370 0.62 -1.59 22.37
C THR A 370 0.36 -3.08 22.34
N GLU A 371 -0.10 -3.60 21.20
CA GLU A 371 0.01 -5.03 20.92
C GLU A 371 1.43 -5.38 20.48
N TYR A 372 1.86 -6.59 20.81
CA TYR A 372 3.14 -7.18 20.40
C TYR A 372 2.94 -8.10 19.19
N GLY A 373 4.04 -8.38 18.50
CA GLY A 373 4.03 -9.21 17.30
C GLY A 373 5.42 -9.44 16.75
N GLY A 374 5.50 -10.21 15.67
CA GLY A 374 6.77 -10.56 15.07
C GLY A 374 6.64 -11.50 13.88
N ILE A 375 7.65 -12.35 13.68
CA ILE A 375 7.68 -13.29 12.56
C ILE A 375 7.88 -14.73 13.02
N VAL A 376 7.18 -15.65 12.34
CA VAL A 376 7.52 -17.07 12.35
C VAL A 376 8.49 -17.30 11.19
N ARG A 377 9.69 -17.79 11.49
CA ARG A 377 10.72 -18.09 10.49
C ARG A 377 11.27 -19.50 10.67
N ILE A 378 11.86 -20.03 9.60
CA ILE A 378 12.58 -21.29 9.64
C ILE A 378 14.07 -21.00 9.82
N SER A 379 14.64 -21.58 10.88
CA SER A 379 16.07 -21.59 11.11
C SER A 379 16.68 -22.79 10.39
N ILE A 380 17.50 -22.52 9.38
CA ILE A 380 18.25 -23.51 8.63
C ILE A 380 19.65 -23.60 9.23
N ARG A 381 20.12 -24.82 9.49
CA ARG A 381 21.50 -25.11 9.90
C ARG A 381 21.99 -26.32 9.13
N ASP A 382 23.25 -26.30 8.72
CA ASP A 382 23.85 -27.40 7.97
C ASP A 382 23.77 -28.69 8.78
N ASN A 383 23.25 -29.75 8.14
CA ASN A 383 23.08 -31.08 8.73
C ASN A 383 22.17 -31.18 9.97
N GLU A 384 21.36 -30.16 10.27
CA GLU A 384 20.31 -30.23 11.29
C GLU A 384 18.92 -30.17 10.63
N PRO A 385 17.88 -30.78 11.23
CA PRO A 385 16.51 -30.57 10.78
C PRO A 385 16.12 -29.10 10.83
N ASP A 386 15.34 -28.66 9.85
CA ASP A 386 14.78 -27.32 9.83
C ASP A 386 13.94 -27.09 11.11
N THR A 387 14.16 -25.97 11.81
CA THR A 387 13.43 -25.67 13.04
C THR A 387 12.68 -24.35 12.94
N TYR A 388 11.48 -24.29 13.53
CA TYR A 388 10.69 -23.07 13.58
C TYR A 388 11.10 -22.17 14.75
N VAL A 389 11.08 -20.86 14.51
CA VAL A 389 11.37 -19.82 15.49
C VAL A 389 10.30 -18.74 15.40
N ALA A 390 9.60 -18.48 16.51
CA ALA A 390 8.81 -17.26 16.69
C ALA A 390 9.73 -16.19 17.27
N ALA A 391 10.09 -15.19 16.46
CA ALA A 391 10.90 -14.05 16.86
C ALA A 391 9.98 -12.86 17.14
N ASP A 392 10.18 -12.20 18.27
CA ASP A 392 9.36 -11.08 18.77
C ASP A 392 10.01 -9.74 18.38
N TYR A 393 9.20 -8.80 17.90
CA TYR A 393 9.62 -7.45 17.51
C TYR A 393 8.64 -6.43 18.10
N PRO A 394 8.68 -6.20 19.43
CA PRO A 394 7.77 -5.29 20.08
C PRO A 394 7.91 -3.87 19.51
N PRO A 395 6.80 -3.13 19.32
CA PRO A 395 6.87 -1.77 18.80
C PRO A 395 7.70 -0.84 19.71
N LYS A 396 8.62 -0.09 19.08
CA LYS A 396 9.42 0.94 19.75
C LYS A 396 8.50 2.00 20.36
N PRO A 397 8.84 2.65 21.49
CA PRO A 397 7.95 3.57 22.20
C PRO A 397 7.30 4.66 21.34
N VAL A 398 8.01 5.20 20.35
CA VAL A 398 7.51 6.26 19.46
C VAL A 398 6.52 5.77 18.40
N MET A 399 6.37 4.46 18.23
CA MET A 399 5.47 3.82 17.27
C MET A 399 4.25 3.18 17.94
N ARG A 400 4.11 3.32 19.25
CA ARG A 400 3.00 2.76 20.02
C ARG A 400 1.78 3.66 19.85
N GLU A 401 0.71 3.11 19.29
CA GLU A 401 -0.53 3.86 19.03
C GLU A 401 -1.62 3.53 20.07
N SER A 402 -1.88 2.24 20.28
CA SER A 402 -2.86 1.76 21.26
C SER A 402 -2.64 0.28 21.60
N ASP A 403 -3.16 -0.15 22.76
CA ASP A 403 -3.27 -1.57 23.18
C ASP A 403 -4.24 -2.40 22.32
N THR A 404 -4.67 -1.89 21.17
CA THR A 404 -5.56 -2.58 20.21
C THR A 404 -4.99 -2.54 18.80
N SER A 405 -3.69 -2.26 18.68
CA SER A 405 -3.03 -2.11 17.39
C SER A 405 -1.57 -2.51 17.49
N PHE A 406 -1.18 -3.45 16.64
CA PHE A 406 0.23 -3.79 16.41
C PHE A 406 0.84 -2.91 15.31
N VAL A 407 2.05 -2.40 15.55
CA VAL A 407 2.83 -1.64 14.56
C VAL A 407 4.15 -2.35 14.28
N ALA A 408 4.25 -3.00 13.13
CA ALA A 408 5.45 -3.72 12.70
C ALA A 408 6.64 -2.76 12.54
N SER A 409 7.78 -3.12 13.15
CA SER A 409 8.99 -2.30 13.08
C SER A 409 9.73 -2.46 11.74
N PRO A 410 10.53 -1.46 11.30
CA PRO A 410 11.39 -1.61 10.12
C PRO A 410 12.40 -2.77 10.24
N GLU A 411 12.78 -3.14 11.46
CA GLU A 411 13.66 -4.27 11.74
C GLU A 411 12.96 -5.61 11.46
N MET A 412 11.69 -5.73 11.87
CA MET A 412 10.86 -6.89 11.57
C MET A 412 10.75 -7.12 10.05
N PHE A 413 10.53 -6.08 9.25
CA PHE A 413 10.47 -6.23 7.79
C PHE A 413 11.81 -6.67 7.20
N ARG A 414 12.91 -6.05 7.64
CA ARG A 414 14.26 -6.41 7.17
C ARG A 414 14.61 -7.85 7.49
N GLU A 415 14.24 -8.36 8.67
CA GLU A 415 14.50 -9.74 9.08
C GLU A 415 13.45 -10.73 8.53
N GLY A 416 12.26 -10.23 8.19
CA GLY A 416 11.09 -10.98 7.74
C GLY A 416 11.03 -11.30 6.25
N THR A 417 12.04 -10.95 5.45
CA THR A 417 12.02 -11.23 3.99
C THR A 417 11.86 -12.72 3.67
N ARG A 418 12.29 -13.61 4.56
CA ARG A 418 12.13 -15.08 4.45
C ARG A 418 11.23 -15.66 5.55
N ALA A 419 10.39 -14.83 6.17
CA ALA A 419 9.45 -15.30 7.16
C ALA A 419 8.37 -16.18 6.50
N LEU A 420 7.94 -17.22 7.23
CA LEU A 420 6.79 -18.04 6.88
C LEU A 420 5.49 -17.27 7.08
N ALA A 421 5.39 -16.54 8.20
CA ALA A 421 4.24 -15.70 8.52
C ALA A 421 4.64 -14.55 9.44
N HIS A 422 3.91 -13.44 9.35
CA HIS A 422 3.91 -12.40 10.38
C HIS A 422 2.87 -12.78 11.44
N TYR A 423 3.02 -12.28 12.66
CA TYR A 423 2.01 -12.49 13.69
C TYR A 423 1.88 -11.31 14.64
N HIS A 424 0.73 -11.22 15.30
CA HIS A 424 0.49 -10.37 16.46
C HIS A 424 -0.43 -11.04 17.47
N PHE A 425 -0.61 -10.41 18.62
CA PHE A 425 -1.41 -10.92 19.72
C PHE A 425 -2.63 -10.05 20.00
N HIS A 426 -3.76 -10.71 20.32
CA HIS A 426 -4.87 -10.12 21.05
C HIS A 426 -4.79 -10.60 22.51
N ALA A 427 -3.81 -10.09 23.27
CA ALA A 427 -3.48 -10.61 24.59
C ALA A 427 -3.90 -9.71 25.77
N GLN A 428 -4.72 -8.67 25.57
CA GLN A 428 -5.09 -7.71 26.62
C GLN A 428 -5.65 -8.38 27.89
N LYS A 429 -6.33 -9.52 27.74
CA LYS A 429 -6.84 -10.37 28.83
C LYS A 429 -6.74 -11.83 28.47
N HIS A 430 -6.71 -12.72 29.48
CA HIS A 430 -6.74 -14.16 29.20
C HIS A 430 -8.08 -14.65 28.62
N ASN A 431 -9.20 -13.97 28.88
CA ASN A 431 -10.51 -14.32 28.29
C ASN A 431 -10.89 -13.34 27.18
N ASN A 432 -10.14 -13.36 26.08
CA ASN A 432 -10.29 -12.43 24.96
C ASN A 432 -11.04 -13.01 23.76
N GLY A 433 -11.57 -14.23 23.87
CA GLY A 433 -12.17 -14.98 22.75
C GLY A 433 -13.30 -14.27 21.97
N ARG A 434 -13.90 -13.21 22.53
CA ARG A 434 -14.87 -12.38 21.79
C ARG A 434 -14.24 -11.57 20.65
N TYR A 435 -12.92 -11.41 20.66
CA TYR A 435 -12.09 -10.74 19.67
C TYR A 435 -11.17 -11.71 18.92
N ALA A 436 -11.46 -13.02 18.94
CA ALA A 436 -10.76 -13.98 18.09
C ALA A 436 -10.94 -13.60 16.60
N GLY A 437 -9.95 -13.93 15.78
CA GLY A 437 -9.89 -13.53 14.37
C GLY A 437 -9.34 -12.12 14.11
N PRO A 438 -8.93 -11.85 12.86
CA PRO A 438 -8.35 -10.57 12.46
C PRO A 438 -9.37 -9.43 12.45
N SER A 439 -8.90 -8.22 12.75
CA SER A 439 -9.61 -6.96 12.56
C SER A 439 -9.51 -6.46 11.11
N PHE A 440 -10.26 -5.41 10.77
CA PHE A 440 -10.11 -4.75 9.47
C PHE A 440 -8.71 -4.15 9.26
N GLY A 441 -8.08 -3.66 10.33
CA GLY A 441 -6.69 -3.15 10.30
C GLY A 441 -5.70 -4.26 9.91
N ASP A 442 -5.89 -5.44 10.47
CA ASP A 442 -5.05 -6.62 10.20
C ASP A 442 -5.17 -7.07 8.74
N MET A 443 -6.39 -7.11 8.20
CA MET A 443 -6.60 -7.44 6.79
C MET A 443 -5.98 -6.40 5.86
N LYS A 444 -6.05 -5.11 6.23
CA LYS A 444 -5.37 -4.05 5.47
C LYS A 444 -3.85 -4.20 5.55
N TYR A 445 -3.30 -4.59 6.70
CA TYR A 445 -1.89 -4.89 6.86
C TYR A 445 -1.46 -6.04 5.92
N ALA A 446 -2.16 -7.18 5.96
CA ALA A 446 -1.87 -8.32 5.10
C ALA A 446 -1.94 -7.95 3.61
N ALA A 447 -2.99 -7.22 3.21
CA ALA A 447 -3.17 -6.74 1.84
C ALA A 447 -2.07 -5.76 1.40
N THR A 448 -1.61 -4.88 2.29
CA THR A 448 -0.58 -3.88 1.99
C THR A 448 0.80 -4.52 1.81
N TYR A 449 1.17 -5.44 2.70
CA TYR A 449 2.52 -6.04 2.76
C TYR A 449 2.64 -7.40 2.05
N GLY A 450 1.54 -7.95 1.56
CA GLY A 450 1.52 -9.22 0.83
C GLY A 450 1.88 -10.44 1.69
N ARG A 451 1.65 -10.39 3.01
CA ARG A 451 2.09 -11.43 3.96
C ARG A 451 0.98 -12.39 4.32
N ALA A 452 1.35 -13.66 4.50
CA ALA A 452 0.56 -14.54 5.36
C ALA A 452 0.75 -14.09 6.81
N CYS A 453 -0.34 -13.97 7.54
CA CYS A 453 -0.34 -13.45 8.88
C CYS A 453 -1.09 -14.39 9.84
N LEU A 454 -0.75 -14.31 11.12
CA LEU A 454 -1.36 -15.04 12.22
C LEU A 454 -1.80 -14.06 13.29
N VAL A 455 -2.97 -14.30 13.87
CA VAL A 455 -3.36 -13.65 15.13
C VAL A 455 -3.56 -14.69 16.20
N PHE A 456 -2.98 -14.43 17.37
CA PHE A 456 -3.07 -15.28 18.54
C PHE A 456 -3.93 -14.61 19.60
N THR A 457 -5.06 -15.24 19.95
CA THR A 457 -6.01 -14.68 20.92
C THR A 457 -6.07 -15.54 22.17
N PHE A 458 -5.85 -14.94 23.34
CA PHE A 458 -6.04 -15.68 24.60
C PHE A 458 -7.52 -16.04 24.83
N PHE A 459 -7.77 -17.30 25.18
CA PHE A 459 -9.07 -17.76 25.68
C PHE A 459 -9.03 -18.12 27.17
N ASP A 460 -7.88 -18.59 27.64
CA ASP A 460 -7.52 -18.65 29.05
C ASP A 460 -5.98 -18.58 29.23
N GLU A 461 -5.48 -18.74 30.45
CA GLU A 461 -4.04 -18.69 30.77
C GLU A 461 -3.19 -19.77 30.07
N SER A 462 -3.85 -20.83 29.59
CA SER A 462 -3.22 -22.03 29.02
C SER A 462 -3.60 -22.29 27.56
N THR A 463 -4.53 -21.51 26.99
CA THR A 463 -5.01 -21.71 25.62
C THR A 463 -5.06 -20.42 24.82
N MET A 464 -4.63 -20.51 23.56
CA MET A 464 -4.77 -19.46 22.56
C MET A 464 -5.44 -20.02 21.31
N GLY A 465 -6.34 -19.25 20.71
CA GLY A 465 -6.82 -19.50 19.35
C GLY A 465 -5.81 -18.98 18.34
N VAL A 466 -5.77 -19.60 17.17
CA VAL A 466 -4.87 -19.23 16.08
C VAL A 466 -5.68 -19.06 14.81
N ASP A 467 -5.73 -17.83 14.29
CA ASP A 467 -6.36 -17.54 13.01
C ASP A 467 -5.27 -17.14 12.02
N MET A 468 -5.20 -17.84 10.88
CA MET A 468 -4.36 -17.45 9.76
C MET A 468 -5.18 -16.57 8.82
N TYR A 469 -4.60 -15.46 8.37
CA TYR A 469 -5.24 -14.57 7.42
C TYR A 469 -4.27 -14.10 6.33
N GLN A 470 -4.84 -13.78 5.17
CA GLN A 470 -4.08 -13.58 3.93
C GLN A 470 -4.44 -12.28 3.21
N PRO A 471 -3.58 -11.79 2.29
CA PRO A 471 -3.76 -10.51 1.59
C PRO A 471 -5.04 -10.43 0.74
N ASP A 472 -5.52 -11.56 0.25
CA ASP A 472 -6.74 -11.69 -0.56
C ASP A 472 -8.03 -11.74 0.28
N GLY A 473 -7.90 -11.71 1.61
CA GLY A 473 -9.04 -11.65 2.50
C GLY A 473 -9.46 -12.98 3.11
N VAL A 474 -8.78 -14.07 2.78
CA VAL A 474 -9.04 -15.40 3.35
C VAL A 474 -8.66 -15.43 4.83
N VAL A 475 -9.48 -16.09 5.65
CA VAL A 475 -9.23 -16.35 7.07
C VAL A 475 -9.49 -17.83 7.36
N ILE A 476 -8.53 -18.50 7.99
CA ILE A 476 -8.59 -19.92 8.37
C ILE A 476 -8.37 -20.03 9.88
N ASP A 477 -9.39 -20.45 10.61
CA ASP A 477 -9.25 -20.84 12.02
C ASP A 477 -8.46 -22.16 12.09
N LEU A 478 -7.22 -22.10 12.60
CA LEU A 478 -6.34 -23.26 12.78
C LEU A 478 -6.61 -24.00 14.10
N GLY A 479 -7.58 -23.53 14.88
CA GLY A 479 -8.00 -24.08 16.16
C GLY A 479 -7.17 -23.59 17.33
N MET A 480 -7.38 -24.24 18.47
CA MET A 480 -6.75 -23.87 19.74
C MET A 480 -5.39 -24.56 19.95
N ILE A 481 -4.39 -23.79 20.35
CA ILE A 481 -3.11 -24.30 20.85
C ILE A 481 -3.04 -24.23 22.38
N LYS A 482 -2.37 -25.21 22.98
CA LYS A 482 -2.15 -25.27 24.43
C LYS A 482 -0.72 -24.89 24.80
N LYS A 483 -0.58 -24.17 25.92
CA LYS A 483 0.69 -23.90 26.56
C LYS A 483 1.40 -25.23 26.84
N PRO A 484 2.64 -25.43 26.38
CA PRO A 484 3.36 -26.66 26.66
C PRO A 484 3.56 -26.85 28.17
N GLU A 485 3.46 -28.08 28.63
CA GLU A 485 3.86 -28.42 30.00
C GLU A 485 5.36 -28.13 30.17
N GLU A 486 5.73 -27.50 31.28
CA GLU A 486 7.15 -27.31 31.60
C GLU A 486 7.76 -28.68 31.87
N SER A 487 8.64 -29.14 30.97
CA SER A 487 9.46 -30.31 31.21
C SER A 487 10.36 -30.01 32.42
N ASN A 488 10.06 -30.60 33.58
CA ASN A 488 10.91 -30.55 34.77
C ASN A 488 12.32 -31.07 34.51
#